data_AF-A0ABD1DPW8-F1
#
_entry.id   AF-A0ABD1DPW8-F1
#
_cell.length_a   1.000
_cell.length_b   1.000
_cell.length_c   1.000
_cell.angle_alpha   90.00
_cell.angle_beta   90.00
_cell.angle_gamma   90.00
#
_symmetry.space_group_name_H-M   'P 1'
#
loop_
_entity.id
_entity.type
_entity.pdbx_description
1 polymer ?
#
loop_
_entity_poly.entity_id
_entity_poly.type
_entity_poly.pdbx_seq_one_letter_code
_entity_poly.pdbx_strand_id
1 'polypeptide(L)'
;MASNTGGIKPMTIAGRMVRERERLLGMSPEERAWRAQWLKDQQLAHNEPRYVPEYWKERLNPIRRVYRAPLDMVQKGLTPVLGLEWAHAIRFWTGKVALGAFAILATTYYFKYNQNDWTRKGGWRVIHSRKAVFPGDPGYPKFDKRTEPAEYAARGFRQSPI
;
A
#
# COMPACT_ATOMS: atom_id res chain seq x y z
N MET A 1 29.55 33.86 -7.57
CA MET A 1 28.49 32.82 -7.48
C MET A 1 29.03 31.67 -6.64
N ALA A 2 28.32 31.24 -5.59
CA ALA A 2 28.76 30.13 -4.75
C ALA A 2 28.63 28.80 -5.52
N SER A 3 29.60 27.89 -5.36
CA SER A 3 29.50 26.57 -5.99
C SER A 3 28.44 25.71 -5.29
N ASN A 4 27.69 24.92 -6.05
CA ASN A 4 26.62 24.04 -5.52
C ASN A 4 27.10 23.00 -4.50
N THR A 5 28.41 22.81 -4.37
CA THR A 5 29.07 21.79 -3.55
C THR A 5 30.06 22.40 -2.55
N GLY A 6 29.96 23.70 -2.27
CA GLY A 6 30.80 24.35 -1.27
C GLY A 6 32.30 24.33 -1.61
N GLY A 7 32.64 24.35 -2.89
CA GLY A 7 34.03 24.31 -3.39
C GLY A 7 34.60 22.90 -3.60
N ILE A 8 33.87 21.84 -3.28
CA ILE A 8 34.31 20.45 -3.42
C ILE A 8 33.91 19.90 -4.79
N LYS A 9 34.77 19.13 -5.46
CA LYS A 9 34.43 18.47 -6.74
C LYS A 9 33.44 17.32 -6.48
N PRO A 10 32.18 17.38 -6.96
CA PRO A 10 31.25 16.27 -6.78
C PRO A 10 31.71 15.05 -7.58
N MET A 11 31.59 13.86 -7.00
CA MET A 11 31.83 12.59 -7.69
C MET A 11 30.52 11.80 -7.76
N THR A 12 30.16 11.37 -8.96
CA THR A 12 28.97 10.54 -9.19
C THR A 12 29.26 9.09 -8.85
N ILE A 13 28.26 8.37 -8.31
CA ILE A 13 28.39 6.95 -7.95
C ILE A 13 28.79 6.10 -9.16
N ALA A 14 28.16 6.36 -10.31
CA ALA A 14 28.42 5.64 -11.55
C ALA A 14 29.71 6.09 -12.27
N GLY A 15 30.21 7.30 -11.98
CA GLY A 15 31.47 7.82 -12.51
C GLY A 15 31.56 7.82 -14.04
N ARG A 16 32.77 7.59 -14.57
CA ARG A 16 33.09 7.51 -16.00
C ARG A 16 32.54 6.25 -16.69
N MET A 17 32.01 5.27 -15.94
CA MET A 17 31.48 4.02 -16.51
C MET A 17 30.16 4.21 -17.27
N VAL A 18 29.48 5.34 -17.04
CA VAL A 18 28.25 5.69 -17.77
C VAL A 18 28.52 6.05 -19.23
N ARG A 19 29.74 6.54 -19.54
CA ARG A 19 30.11 7.02 -20.88
C ARG A 19 31.28 6.24 -21.44
N GLU A 20 31.03 5.49 -22.50
CA GLU A 20 32.02 4.59 -23.12
C GLU A 20 33.29 5.33 -23.61
N ARG A 21 33.16 6.56 -24.12
CA ARG A 21 34.31 7.38 -24.53
C ARG A 21 35.20 7.76 -23.35
N GLU A 22 34.60 8.12 -22.22
CA GLU A 22 35.34 8.48 -21.00
C GLU A 22 35.98 7.25 -20.35
N ARG A 23 35.38 6.06 -20.56
CA ARG A 23 35.94 4.77 -20.12
C ARG A 23 37.22 4.41 -20.87
N LEU A 24 37.28 4.67 -22.17
CA LEU A 24 38.45 4.36 -23.01
C LEU A 24 39.66 5.27 -22.72
N LEU A 25 39.43 6.50 -22.26
CA LEU A 25 40.48 7.50 -21.96
C LEU A 25 41.30 7.19 -20.69
N GLY A 26 40.82 6.30 -19.82
CA GLY A 26 41.48 5.99 -18.54
C GLY A 26 41.34 7.10 -17.49
N MET A 27 42.06 6.94 -16.37
CA MET A 27 42.04 7.88 -15.23
C MET A 27 43.42 8.53 -15.05
N SER A 28 43.45 9.86 -14.88
CA SER A 28 44.67 10.56 -14.49
C SER A 28 45.10 10.17 -13.07
N PRO A 29 46.38 10.36 -12.69
CA PRO A 29 46.84 10.10 -11.32
C PRO A 29 46.05 10.86 -10.25
N GLU A 30 45.71 12.12 -10.52
CA GLU A 30 44.91 12.96 -9.62
C GLU A 30 43.49 12.42 -9.44
N GLU A 31 42.85 11.98 -10.53
CA GLU A 31 41.52 11.38 -10.46
C GLU A 31 41.53 10.05 -9.72
N ARG A 32 42.61 9.28 -9.83
CA ARG A 32 42.80 8.02 -9.10
C ARG A 32 42.94 8.28 -7.60
N ALA A 33 43.71 9.29 -7.21
CA ALA A 33 43.84 9.70 -5.81
C ALA A 33 42.49 10.17 -5.24
N TRP A 34 41.75 10.99 -6.00
CA TRP A 34 40.41 11.44 -5.61
C TRP A 34 39.43 10.26 -5.47
N ARG A 35 39.46 9.30 -6.40
CA ARG A 35 38.65 8.08 -6.35
C ARG A 35 38.98 7.23 -5.12
N ALA A 36 40.27 7.10 -4.78
CA ALA A 36 40.70 6.36 -3.61
C ALA A 36 40.19 6.98 -2.30
N GLN A 37 40.24 8.32 -2.21
CA GLN A 37 39.65 9.04 -1.09
C GLN A 37 38.14 8.83 -1.02
N TRP A 38 37.43 9.02 -2.14
CA TRP A 38 35.98 8.81 -2.19
C TRP A 38 35.57 7.40 -1.77
N LEU A 39 36.30 6.37 -2.21
CA LEU A 39 36.04 4.97 -1.81
C LEU A 39 36.27 4.74 -0.32
N LYS A 40 37.27 5.40 0.27
CA LYS A 40 37.53 5.36 1.71
C LYS A 40 36.41 6.05 2.49
N ASP A 41 35.90 7.16 1.99
CA ASP A 41 34.78 7.89 2.60
C ASP A 41 33.45 7.14 2.54
N GLN A 42 33.29 6.16 1.63
CA GLN A 42 32.13 5.26 1.62
C GLN A 42 32.18 4.18 2.70
N GLN A 43 33.30 4.02 3.42
CA GLN A 43 33.40 3.07 4.53
C GLN A 43 32.65 3.65 5.73
N LEU A 44 31.52 3.02 6.04
CA LEU A 44 30.72 3.35 7.21
C LEU A 44 31.52 3.09 8.49
N ALA A 45 31.24 3.87 9.53
CA ALA A 45 31.85 3.64 10.83
C ALA A 45 31.37 2.30 11.42
N HIS A 46 32.20 1.64 12.24
CA HIS A 46 31.89 0.31 12.76
C HIS A 46 30.57 0.25 13.57
N ASN A 47 30.17 1.38 14.15
CA ASN A 47 28.95 1.54 14.93
C ASN A 47 27.69 1.82 14.08
N GLU A 48 27.83 1.89 12.76
CA GLU A 48 26.72 2.18 11.84
C GLU A 48 26.23 0.90 11.15
N PRO A 49 24.91 0.71 11.01
CA PRO A 49 23.81 1.60 11.45
C PRO A 49 23.47 1.45 12.94
N ARG A 50 23.31 2.58 13.65
CA ARG A 50 22.97 2.59 15.08
C ARG A 50 21.45 2.51 15.29
N TYR A 51 20.98 1.39 15.86
CA TYR A 51 19.59 1.26 16.29
C TYR A 51 19.37 1.98 17.62
N VAL A 52 18.54 3.03 17.62
CA VAL A 52 18.19 3.82 18.83
C VAL A 52 16.79 3.46 19.29
N PRO A 53 16.61 2.58 20.29
CA PRO A 53 15.29 2.09 20.70
C PRO A 53 14.40 3.20 21.29
N GLU A 54 14.99 4.19 21.96
CA GLU A 54 14.28 5.31 22.58
C GLU A 54 13.51 6.13 21.54
N TYR A 55 14.15 6.41 20.40
CA TYR A 55 13.55 7.15 19.30
C TYR A 55 12.25 6.47 18.82
N TRP A 56 12.27 5.14 18.66
CA TRP A 56 11.10 4.40 18.18
C TRP A 56 10.00 4.25 19.25
N LYS A 57 10.39 4.15 20.52
CA LYS A 57 9.48 4.06 21.65
C LYS A 57 8.72 5.37 21.84
N GLU A 58 9.42 6.51 21.89
CA GLU A 58 8.83 7.82 22.13
C GLU A 58 7.96 8.31 20.97
N ARG A 59 8.27 7.89 19.74
CA ARG A 59 7.45 8.23 18.57
C ARG A 59 6.05 7.60 18.58
N LEU A 60 5.80 6.60 19.44
CA LEU A 60 4.55 5.86 19.47
C LEU A 60 3.85 6.00 20.83
N ASN A 61 2.58 6.41 20.80
CA ASN A 61 1.74 6.48 22.00
C ASN A 61 1.57 5.08 22.64
N PRO A 62 1.41 4.96 23.97
CA PRO A 62 1.25 3.66 24.65
C PRO A 62 0.15 2.76 24.05
N ILE A 63 -1.03 3.33 23.76
CA ILE A 63 -2.15 2.61 23.10
C ILE A 63 -1.71 2.04 21.75
N ARG A 64 -0.95 2.84 20.98
CA ARG A 64 -0.40 2.43 19.69
C ARG A 64 0.63 1.32 19.81
N ARG A 65 1.39 1.27 20.91
CA ARG A 65 2.33 0.17 21.18
C ARG A 65 1.57 -1.13 21.46
N VAL A 66 0.51 -1.06 22.27
CA VAL A 66 -0.30 -2.24 22.64
C VAL A 66 -0.99 -2.85 21.41
N TYR A 67 -1.69 -2.07 20.58
CA TYR A 67 -2.37 -2.64 19.40
C TYR A 67 -1.40 -3.23 18.39
N ARG A 68 -0.17 -2.68 18.30
CA ARG A 68 0.86 -3.14 17.35
C ARG A 68 1.60 -4.38 17.82
N ALA A 69 1.63 -4.63 19.14
CA ALA A 69 2.45 -5.66 19.77
C ALA A 69 2.30 -7.07 19.16
N PRO A 70 1.09 -7.56 18.80
CA PRO A 70 0.96 -8.90 18.21
C PRO A 70 1.73 -9.03 16.89
N LEU A 71 1.62 -8.03 16.01
CA LEU A 71 2.33 -8.03 14.74
C LEU A 71 3.83 -7.72 14.91
N ASP A 72 4.22 -6.95 15.93
CA ASP A 72 5.63 -6.79 16.33
C ASP A 72 6.25 -8.13 16.74
N MET A 73 5.53 -8.98 17.47
CA MET A 73 6.01 -10.31 17.88
C MET A 73 6.23 -11.22 16.67
N VAL A 74 5.30 -11.21 15.70
CA VAL A 74 5.46 -11.94 14.44
C VAL A 74 6.69 -11.47 13.68
N GLN A 75 6.90 -10.16 13.55
CA GLN A 75 8.08 -9.61 12.89
C GLN A 75 9.37 -10.06 13.58
N LYS A 76 9.43 -9.98 14.92
CA LYS A 76 10.61 -10.39 15.69
C LYS A 76 10.94 -11.86 15.49
N GLY A 77 9.93 -12.73 15.46
CA GLY A 77 10.12 -14.17 15.20
C GLY A 77 10.59 -14.48 13.78
N LEU A 78 10.17 -13.69 12.79
CA LEU A 78 10.54 -13.89 11.37
C LEU A 78 11.89 -13.27 10.99
N THR A 79 12.31 -12.23 11.71
CA THR A 79 13.55 -11.48 11.44
C THR A 79 14.81 -12.37 11.34
N PRO A 80 15.07 -13.36 12.23
CA PRO A 80 16.29 -14.18 12.12
C PRO A 80 16.32 -15.10 10.89
N VAL A 81 15.16 -15.40 10.28
CA VAL A 81 15.05 -16.33 9.15
C VAL A 81 15.03 -15.58 7.81
N LEU A 82 14.28 -14.48 7.73
CA LEU A 82 14.01 -13.76 6.47
C LEU A 82 14.78 -12.45 6.33
N GLY A 83 15.42 -11.98 7.40
CA GLY A 83 15.99 -10.64 7.48
C GLY A 83 14.94 -9.56 7.79
N LEU A 84 15.43 -8.36 8.13
CA LEU A 84 14.60 -7.26 8.63
C LEU A 84 13.59 -6.75 7.61
N GLU A 85 14.01 -6.58 6.36
CA GLU A 85 13.18 -6.00 5.28
C GLU A 85 11.95 -6.87 4.99
N TRP A 86 12.15 -8.16 4.79
CA TRP A 86 11.07 -9.10 4.51
C TRP A 86 10.16 -9.32 5.71
N ALA A 87 10.72 -9.45 6.92
CA ALA A 87 9.93 -9.56 8.13
C ALA A 87 9.04 -8.32 8.35
N HIS A 88 9.56 -7.12 8.05
CA HIS A 88 8.79 -5.88 8.10
C HIS A 88 7.69 -5.83 7.03
N ALA A 89 7.99 -6.24 5.80
CA ALA A 89 7.01 -6.30 4.71
C ALA A 89 5.84 -7.24 5.05
N ILE A 90 6.13 -8.43 5.58
CA ILE A 90 5.13 -9.40 6.03
C ILE A 90 4.26 -8.76 7.12
N ARG A 91 4.88 -8.20 8.16
CA ARG A 91 4.17 -7.52 9.25
C ARG A 91 3.24 -6.42 8.77
N PHE A 92 3.64 -5.64 7.78
CA PHE A 92 2.82 -4.57 7.20
C PHE A 92 1.62 -5.13 6.44
N TRP A 93 1.85 -6.08 5.53
CA TRP A 93 0.80 -6.63 4.66
C TRP A 93 -0.18 -7.52 5.42
N THR A 94 0.27 -8.33 6.37
CA THR A 94 -0.62 -9.16 7.20
C THR A 94 -1.68 -8.31 7.90
N GLY A 95 -1.31 -7.15 8.47
CA GLY A 95 -2.27 -6.25 9.09
C GLY A 95 -3.29 -5.66 8.10
N LYS A 96 -2.84 -5.30 6.89
CA LYS A 96 -3.72 -4.76 5.84
C LYS A 96 -4.69 -5.81 5.31
N VAL A 97 -4.20 -7.02 5.07
CA VAL A 97 -5.02 -8.14 4.59
C VAL A 97 -6.05 -8.53 5.65
N ALA A 98 -5.65 -8.64 6.92
CA ALA A 98 -6.58 -8.97 8.01
C ALA A 98 -7.70 -7.92 8.15
N LEU A 99 -7.35 -6.63 8.13
CA LEU A 99 -8.35 -5.55 8.20
C LEU A 99 -9.24 -5.51 6.94
N GLY A 100 -8.66 -5.74 5.76
CA GLY A 100 -9.43 -5.81 4.51
C GLY A 100 -10.41 -6.97 4.51
N ALA A 101 -9.98 -8.16 4.91
CA ALA A 101 -10.82 -9.34 5.04
C ALA A 101 -11.94 -9.12 6.06
N PHE A 102 -11.62 -8.56 7.23
CA PHE A 102 -12.62 -8.22 8.24
C PHE A 102 -13.66 -7.22 7.70
N ALA A 103 -13.22 -6.15 7.03
CA ALA A 103 -14.12 -5.16 6.45
C ALA A 103 -15.03 -5.77 5.38
N ILE A 104 -14.50 -6.63 4.51
CA ILE A 104 -15.29 -7.35 3.50
C ILE A 104 -16.33 -8.24 4.19
N LEU A 105 -15.94 -9.07 5.15
CA LEU A 105 -16.85 -9.97 5.85
C LEU A 105 -17.92 -9.20 6.64
N ALA A 106 -17.55 -8.13 7.34
CA ALA A 106 -18.49 -7.29 8.06
C ALA A 106 -19.49 -6.62 7.11
N THR A 107 -19.02 -6.12 5.96
CA THR A 107 -19.85 -5.46 4.96
C THR A 107 -20.81 -6.47 4.29
N THR A 108 -20.31 -7.64 3.89
CA THR A 108 -21.16 -8.67 3.26
C THR A 108 -22.19 -9.22 4.25
N TYR A 109 -21.80 -9.46 5.50
CA TYR A 109 -22.71 -9.86 6.56
C TYR A 109 -23.77 -8.78 6.83
N TYR A 110 -23.37 -7.52 6.88
CA TYR A 110 -24.29 -6.40 7.07
C TYR A 110 -25.33 -6.34 5.95
N PHE A 111 -24.93 -6.34 4.68
CA PHE A 111 -25.89 -6.33 3.57
C PHE A 111 -26.74 -7.59 3.50
N LYS A 112 -26.19 -8.76 3.84
CA LYS A 112 -26.96 -10.02 3.81
C LYS A 112 -28.10 -10.05 4.81
N TYR A 113 -27.91 -9.48 6.01
CA TYR A 113 -28.87 -9.60 7.11
C TYR A 113 -29.53 -8.30 7.55
N ASN A 114 -29.03 -7.15 7.10
CA ASN A 114 -29.47 -5.81 7.52
C ASN A 114 -29.71 -4.86 6.34
N GLN A 115 -29.86 -5.38 5.13
CA GLN A 115 -30.29 -4.58 3.99
C GLN A 115 -31.69 -3.98 4.23
N ASN A 116 -31.89 -2.77 3.70
CA ASN A 116 -33.16 -2.06 3.81
C ASN A 116 -34.18 -2.61 2.81
N ASP A 117 -34.94 -3.60 3.27
CA ASP A 117 -36.07 -4.18 2.55
C ASP A 117 -37.40 -3.62 3.07
N TRP A 118 -38.50 -3.94 2.38
CA TRP A 118 -39.83 -3.45 2.74
C TRP A 118 -40.26 -3.77 4.18
N THR A 119 -39.75 -4.85 4.76
CA THR A 119 -40.04 -5.32 6.13
C THR A 119 -39.33 -4.50 7.22
N ARG A 120 -38.36 -3.64 6.86
CA ARG A 120 -37.52 -2.90 7.82
C ARG A 120 -37.51 -1.41 7.53
N LYS A 121 -37.37 -0.62 8.61
CA LYS A 121 -37.34 0.85 8.54
C LYS A 121 -35.91 1.41 8.38
N GLY A 122 -34.89 0.63 8.75
CA GLY A 122 -33.49 1.05 8.75
C GLY A 122 -32.61 0.25 7.78
N GLY A 123 -31.31 0.52 7.83
CA GLY A 123 -30.32 -0.15 6.98
C GLY A 123 -29.95 0.67 5.74
N TRP A 124 -28.82 0.32 5.13
CA TRP A 124 -28.38 0.95 3.89
C TRP A 124 -29.27 0.54 2.72
N ARG A 125 -29.69 1.54 1.95
CA ARG A 125 -30.49 1.36 0.75
C ARG A 125 -29.58 1.24 -0.46
N VAL A 126 -29.59 0.06 -1.09
CA VAL A 126 -28.86 -0.18 -2.34
C VAL A 126 -29.85 -0.11 -3.49
N ILE A 127 -29.65 0.84 -4.40
CA ILE A 127 -30.44 0.98 -5.62
C ILE A 127 -29.51 0.71 -6.78
N HIS A 128 -29.81 -0.33 -7.56
CA HIS A 128 -29.06 -0.65 -8.76
C HIS A 128 -29.69 0.07 -9.96
N SER A 129 -28.86 0.64 -10.83
CA SER A 129 -29.28 1.03 -12.16
C SER A 129 -29.69 -0.21 -12.94
N ARG A 130 -30.63 -0.04 -13.88
CA ARG A 130 -30.97 -1.11 -14.82
C ARG A 130 -29.73 -1.61 -15.56
N LYS A 131 -29.70 -2.90 -15.90
CA LYS A 131 -28.69 -3.46 -16.79
C LYS A 131 -28.84 -2.83 -18.18
N ALA A 132 -27.73 -2.42 -18.80
CA ALA A 132 -27.74 -2.02 -20.20
C ALA A 132 -28.01 -3.25 -21.08
N VAL A 133 -28.87 -3.09 -22.09
CA VAL A 133 -29.21 -4.13 -23.06
C VAL A 133 -28.99 -3.55 -24.44
N PHE A 134 -28.15 -4.19 -25.24
CA PHE A 134 -27.77 -3.74 -26.58
C PHE A 134 -28.39 -4.62 -27.67
N PRO A 135 -28.54 -4.10 -28.91
CA PRO A 135 -28.93 -4.91 -30.05
C PRO A 135 -27.97 -6.09 -30.22
N GLY A 136 -28.48 -7.32 -30.15
CA GLY A 136 -27.68 -8.55 -30.21
C GLY A 136 -27.55 -9.30 -28.88
N ASP A 137 -27.90 -8.68 -27.75
CA ASP A 137 -28.01 -9.39 -26.47
C ASP A 137 -29.24 -10.31 -26.48
N PRO A 138 -29.19 -11.50 -25.82
CA PRO A 138 -30.33 -12.40 -25.71
C PRO A 138 -31.58 -11.76 -25.08
N GLY A 139 -31.38 -10.71 -24.28
CA GLY A 139 -32.45 -9.94 -23.63
C GLY A 139 -33.02 -8.81 -24.49
N TYR A 140 -32.49 -8.52 -25.68
CA TYR A 140 -32.99 -7.44 -26.53
C TYR A 140 -34.28 -7.88 -27.26
N PRO A 141 -35.34 -7.03 -27.35
CA PRO A 141 -35.50 -5.67 -26.83
C PRO A 141 -36.17 -5.62 -25.43
N LYS A 142 -36.26 -6.74 -24.72
CA LYS A 142 -36.94 -6.86 -23.42
C LYS A 142 -36.05 -6.33 -22.29
N PHE A 143 -36.11 -5.03 -22.05
CA PHE A 143 -35.56 -4.43 -20.85
C PHE A 143 -36.58 -4.42 -19.70
N ASP A 144 -36.08 -4.49 -18.48
CA ASP A 144 -36.89 -4.40 -17.27
C ASP A 144 -37.52 -3.00 -17.19
N LYS A 145 -38.84 -2.93 -17.35
CA LYS A 145 -39.61 -1.68 -17.38
C LYS A 145 -40.29 -1.52 -16.03
N ARG A 146 -39.98 -0.43 -15.33
CA ARG A 146 -40.77 0.02 -14.20
C ARG A 146 -41.90 0.91 -14.69
N THR A 147 -43.07 0.33 -14.92
CA THR A 147 -44.25 1.00 -15.48
C THR A 147 -45.05 1.75 -14.43
N GLU A 148 -45.11 1.23 -13.19
CA GLU A 148 -45.93 1.83 -12.15
C GLU A 148 -45.09 2.68 -11.18
N PRO A 149 -45.58 3.85 -10.72
CA PRO A 149 -44.87 4.67 -9.74
C PRO A 149 -44.50 3.92 -8.44
N ALA A 150 -45.35 2.97 -8.02
CA ALA A 150 -45.11 2.16 -6.82
C ALA A 150 -43.88 1.24 -6.92
N GLU A 151 -43.45 0.87 -8.13
CA GLU A 151 -42.31 -0.04 -8.35
C GLU A 151 -40.98 0.59 -7.99
N TYR A 152 -40.88 1.93 -8.03
CA TYR A 152 -39.66 2.66 -7.67
C TYR A 152 -39.34 2.60 -6.17
N ALA A 153 -40.34 2.33 -5.33
CA ALA A 153 -40.22 2.29 -3.86
C ALA A 153 -40.66 0.97 -3.22
N ALA A 154 -40.94 -0.06 -4.02
CA ALA A 154 -41.47 -1.34 -3.55
C ALA A 154 -40.52 -2.14 -2.63
N ARG A 155 -39.21 -1.89 -2.66
CA ARG A 155 -38.20 -2.50 -1.76
C ARG A 155 -38.33 -4.03 -1.61
N GLY A 156 -38.54 -4.72 -2.74
CA GLY A 156 -38.68 -6.18 -2.78
C GLY A 156 -40.05 -6.71 -2.33
N PHE A 157 -41.03 -5.84 -2.04
CA PHE A 157 -42.38 -6.26 -1.60
C PHE A 157 -43.04 -7.22 -2.59
N ARG A 158 -43.01 -6.92 -3.89
CA ARG A 158 -43.60 -7.77 -4.94
C ARG A 158 -42.88 -9.10 -5.17
N GLN A 159 -41.64 -9.23 -4.67
CA GLN A 159 -40.83 -10.43 -4.78
C GLN A 159 -40.93 -11.29 -3.50
N SER A 160 -41.68 -10.79 -2.50
CA SER A 160 -42.02 -11.54 -1.30
C SER A 160 -42.92 -12.73 -1.66
N PRO A 161 -42.80 -13.88 -0.96
CA PRO A 161 -43.68 -15.03 -1.15
C PRO A 161 -45.11 -14.82 -0.62
N ILE A 162 -45.44 -13.62 -0.15
CA ILE A 162 -46.74 -13.17 0.37
C ILE A 162 -47.23 -12.07 -0.56
#